data_AF-A0A4V3GSB3-F1
#
_entry.id   AF-A0A4V3GSB3-F1
#
_cell.length_a   1.000
_cell.length_b   1.000
_cell.length_c   1.000
_cell.angle_alpha   90.00
_cell.angle_beta   90.00
_cell.angle_gamma   90.00
#
_symmetry.space_group_name_H-M   'P 1'
#
loop_
_entity.id
_entity.type
_entity.pdbx_description
1 polymer ?
#
loop_
_entity_poly.entity_id
_entity_poly.type
_entity_poly.pdbx_seq_one_letter_code
_entity_poly.pdbx_strand_id
1 'polypeptide(L)'
;MGVSSGGYMATQLAVAWPERFSGLAVFAAGPWGCAQGALSRAKTQGMETRLGLPDLAELARRYAQYLDNDRVGDPAALAEQRVYLWHGENDDVIDPRLEELLAEQYRDWLADSEA
;
A
#
# COMPACT_ATOMS: atom_id res chain seq x y z
N MET A 1 -2.82 5.89 10.63
CA MET A 1 -2.11 4.67 11.10
C MET A 1 -3.06 3.49 11.09
N GLY A 2 -2.57 2.26 10.92
CA GLY A 2 -3.40 1.07 11.09
C GLY A 2 -2.62 -0.24 11.04
N VAL A 3 -3.24 -1.30 11.58
CA VAL A 3 -2.67 -2.66 11.65
C VAL A 3 -3.52 -3.64 10.84
N SER A 4 -2.91 -4.60 10.14
CA SER A 4 -3.62 -5.63 9.36
C SER A 4 -4.59 -4.99 8.35
N SER A 5 -5.87 -5.37 8.36
CA SER A 5 -6.92 -4.72 7.55
C SER A 5 -7.00 -3.20 7.78
N GLY A 6 -6.68 -2.72 8.98
CA GLY A 6 -6.53 -1.30 9.27
C GLY A 6 -5.30 -0.67 8.62
N GLY A 7 -4.20 -1.42 8.44
CA GLY A 7 -3.01 -0.98 7.69
C GLY A 7 -3.32 -0.84 6.21
N TYR A 8 -4.01 -1.84 5.65
CA TYR A 8 -4.58 -1.77 4.30
C TYR A 8 -5.54 -0.59 4.12
N MET A 9 -6.39 -0.31 5.11
CA MET A 9 -7.28 0.85 5.06
C MET A 9 -6.51 2.17 5.18
N ALA A 10 -5.46 2.22 6.00
CA ALA A 10 -4.65 3.42 6.17
C ALA A 10 -3.99 3.83 4.85
N THR A 11 -3.43 2.88 4.08
CA THR A 11 -2.91 3.20 2.73
C THR A 11 -4.03 3.58 1.76
N GLN A 12 -5.21 2.94 1.81
CA GLN A 12 -6.34 3.34 0.97
C GLN A 12 -6.78 4.78 1.22
N LEU A 13 -6.85 5.22 2.49
CA LEU A 13 -7.17 6.60 2.84
C LEU A 13 -6.07 7.57 2.38
N ALA A 14 -4.80 7.22 2.61
CA ALA A 14 -3.66 8.03 2.24
C ALA A 14 -3.54 8.25 0.72
N VAL A 15 -3.91 7.25 -0.09
CA VAL A 15 -3.91 7.35 -1.55
C VAL A 15 -5.19 8.04 -2.07
N ALA A 16 -6.34 7.80 -1.43
CA ALA A 16 -7.60 8.41 -1.86
C ALA A 16 -7.68 9.91 -1.56
N TRP A 17 -7.08 10.35 -0.45
CA TRP A 17 -7.12 11.74 0.03
C TRP A 17 -5.79 12.18 0.66
N PRO A 18 -4.68 12.15 -0.09
CA PRO A 18 -3.35 12.44 0.42
C PRO A 18 -3.24 13.81 1.08
N GLU A 19 -4.01 14.80 0.62
CA GLU A 19 -4.02 16.17 1.14
C GLU A 19 -4.55 16.26 2.58
N ARG A 20 -5.25 15.23 3.06
CA ARG A 20 -5.83 15.20 4.42
C ARG A 20 -4.90 14.61 5.47
N PHE A 21 -3.79 13.99 5.07
CA PHE A 21 -2.93 13.24 5.97
C PHE A 21 -1.47 13.67 5.83
N SER A 22 -0.89 14.22 6.90
CA SER A 22 0.53 14.63 6.92
C SER A 22 1.52 13.48 7.15
N GLY A 23 1.04 12.24 7.16
CA GLY A 23 1.85 11.05 7.40
C GLY A 23 1.03 9.77 7.51
N LEU A 24 1.70 8.65 7.30
CA LEU A 24 1.14 7.31 7.27
C LEU A 24 1.98 6.38 8.13
N ALA A 25 1.33 5.53 8.92
CA ALA A 25 1.98 4.43 9.61
C ALA A 25 1.20 3.14 9.34
N VAL A 26 1.87 2.13 8.83
CA VAL A 26 1.30 0.82 8.48
C VAL A 26 2.01 -0.27 9.28
N PHE A 27 1.20 -1.19 9.81
CA PHE A 27 1.69 -2.32 10.59
C PHE A 27 1.09 -3.60 10.04
N ALA A 28 1.91 -4.60 9.73
CA ALA A 28 1.46 -5.93 9.30
C ALA A 28 0.45 -5.88 8.14
N ALA A 29 0.81 -5.26 7.02
CA ALA A 29 -0.03 -5.18 5.83
C ALA A 29 0.81 -5.34 4.54
N GLY A 30 0.31 -4.80 3.43
CA GLY A 30 0.91 -4.99 2.11
C GLY A 30 0.46 -3.94 1.11
N PRO A 31 0.86 -4.09 -0.17
CA PRO A 31 0.69 -3.07 -1.19
C PRO A 31 -0.76 -2.57 -1.32
N TRP A 32 -0.90 -1.26 -1.53
CA TRP A 32 -2.17 -0.66 -1.91
C TRP A 32 -2.73 -1.36 -3.15
N GLY A 33 -4.01 -1.74 -3.08
CA GLY A 33 -4.69 -2.39 -4.19
C GLY A 33 -4.41 -3.89 -4.33
N CYS A 34 -3.67 -4.55 -3.43
CA CYS A 34 -3.31 -5.98 -3.54
C CYS A 34 -4.51 -6.91 -3.79
N ALA A 35 -5.68 -6.60 -3.23
CA ALA A 35 -6.89 -7.38 -3.40
C ALA A 35 -7.54 -7.21 -4.79
N GLN A 36 -7.26 -6.10 -5.49
CA GLN A 36 -7.81 -5.76 -6.80
C GLN A 36 -9.36 -5.85 -6.89
N GLY A 37 -10.05 -5.72 -5.75
CA GLY A 37 -11.51 -5.85 -5.63
C GLY A 37 -12.02 -7.28 -5.43
N ALA A 38 -11.16 -8.27 -5.22
CA ALA A 38 -11.53 -9.67 -5.03
C ALA A 38 -11.04 -10.22 -3.68
N LEU A 39 -11.97 -10.77 -2.89
CA LEU A 39 -11.67 -11.37 -1.59
C LEU A 39 -10.68 -12.55 -1.70
N SER A 40 -10.77 -13.34 -2.77
CA SER A 40 -9.84 -14.44 -3.02
C SER A 40 -8.40 -13.96 -3.18
N ARG A 41 -8.16 -12.85 -3.90
CA ARG A 41 -6.83 -12.25 -4.05
C ARG A 41 -6.36 -11.60 -2.75
N ALA A 42 -7.26 -10.93 -2.02
CA ALA A 42 -6.96 -10.38 -0.70
C ALA A 42 -6.33 -11.46 0.20
N LYS A 43 -6.92 -12.66 0.25
CA LYS A 43 -6.38 -13.78 1.04
C LYS A 43 -5.12 -14.38 0.44
N THR A 44 -5.15 -14.75 -0.84
CA THR A 44 -4.10 -15.60 -1.44
C THR A 44 -2.85 -14.86 -1.89
N GLN A 45 -2.94 -13.53 -2.07
CA GLN A 45 -1.83 -12.68 -2.50
C GLN A 45 -1.61 -11.53 -1.51
N GLY A 46 -2.66 -10.97 -0.90
CA GLY A 46 -2.56 -9.91 0.10
C GLY A 46 -2.43 -10.37 1.55
N MET A 47 -2.36 -11.67 1.83
CA MET A 47 -2.12 -12.17 3.19
C MET A 47 -1.13 -13.32 3.16
N GLU A 48 -1.53 -14.45 2.59
CA GLU A 48 -0.81 -15.72 2.74
C GLU A 48 0.20 -15.99 1.61
N THR A 49 0.19 -15.16 0.55
CA THR A 49 1.01 -15.24 -0.68
C THR A 49 1.08 -16.63 -1.35
N ARG A 50 0.09 -17.51 -1.08
CA ARG A 50 -0.02 -18.87 -1.66
C ARG A 50 -0.06 -18.89 -3.18
N LEU A 51 -0.52 -17.81 -3.81
CA LEU A 51 -0.53 -17.63 -5.28
C LEU A 51 0.54 -16.63 -5.74
N GLY A 52 1.61 -16.48 -4.97
CA GLY A 52 2.67 -15.50 -5.19
C GLY A 52 2.36 -14.14 -4.58
N LEU A 53 3.35 -13.27 -4.67
CA LEU A 53 3.22 -11.87 -4.28
C LEU A 53 2.37 -11.09 -5.29
N PRO A 54 1.71 -9.99 -4.88
CA PRO A 54 1.10 -9.04 -5.80
C PRO A 54 2.12 -8.50 -6.81
N ASP A 55 1.72 -8.29 -8.07
CA ASP A 55 2.56 -7.68 -9.09
C ASP A 55 2.48 -6.14 -8.99
N LEU A 56 3.57 -5.49 -8.57
CA LEU A 56 3.61 -4.03 -8.45
C LEU A 56 3.37 -3.30 -9.78
N ALA A 57 3.78 -3.86 -10.92
CA ALA A 57 3.52 -3.25 -12.21
C ALA A 57 2.03 -3.24 -12.55
N GLU A 58 1.30 -4.30 -12.16
CA GLU A 58 -0.16 -4.35 -12.29
C GLU A 58 -0.86 -3.39 -11.33
N LEU A 59 -0.38 -3.27 -10.09
CA LEU A 59 -0.92 -2.31 -9.12
C LEU A 59 -0.66 -0.87 -9.56
N ALA A 60 0.49 -0.56 -10.16
CA ALA A 60 0.81 0.74 -10.73
C ALA A 60 -0.11 1.09 -11.92
N ARG A 61 -0.35 0.13 -12.84
CA ARG A 61 -1.35 0.31 -13.93
C ARG A 61 -2.74 0.62 -13.37
N ARG A 62 -3.14 -0.08 -12.30
CA ARG A 62 -4.42 0.16 -11.63
C ARG A 62 -4.46 1.54 -10.96
N TYR A 63 -3.37 1.98 -10.32
CA TYR A 63 -3.27 3.30 -9.71
C TYR A 63 -3.42 4.41 -10.76
N ALA A 64 -2.71 4.30 -11.89
CA ALA A 64 -2.85 5.22 -13.03
C ALA A 64 -4.30 5.28 -13.54
N GLN A 65 -4.97 4.13 -13.70
CA GLN A 65 -6.40 4.12 -14.05
C GLN A 65 -7.28 4.81 -13.00
N TYR A 66 -6.95 4.70 -11.71
CA TYR A 66 -7.71 5.38 -10.67
C TYR A 66 -7.49 6.89 -10.72
N LEU A 67 -6.29 7.36 -11.05
CA LEU A 67 -6.00 8.78 -11.29
C LEU A 67 -6.79 9.31 -12.49
N ASP A 68 -6.74 8.61 -13.63
CA ASP A 68 -7.45 9.00 -14.86
C ASP A 68 -8.98 9.10 -14.69
N ASN A 69 -9.52 8.44 -13.66
CA ASN A 69 -10.95 8.42 -13.35
C ASN A 69 -11.31 9.23 -12.10
N ASP A 70 -10.41 10.09 -11.59
CA ASP A 70 -10.62 10.93 -10.40
C ASP A 70 -11.03 10.13 -9.15
N ARG A 71 -10.48 8.91 -8.97
CA ARG A 71 -10.82 7.99 -7.87
C ARG A 71 -9.85 8.02 -6.70
N VAL A 72 -8.74 8.75 -6.85
CA VAL A 72 -7.67 8.94 -5.86
C VAL A 72 -7.21 10.39 -5.93
N GLY A 73 -6.50 10.87 -4.90
CA GLY A 73 -6.10 12.28 -4.84
C GLY A 73 -4.77 12.58 -5.51
N ASP A 74 -4.26 13.79 -5.29
CA ASP A 74 -3.10 14.33 -6.01
C ASP A 74 -1.81 13.56 -5.69
N PRO A 75 -1.13 12.98 -6.70
CA PRO A 75 0.18 12.36 -6.53
C PRO A 75 1.22 13.27 -5.89
N ALA A 76 1.18 14.58 -6.13
CA ALA A 76 2.13 15.52 -5.53
C ALA A 76 1.95 15.59 -4.01
N ALA A 77 0.71 15.60 -3.52
CA ALA A 77 0.42 15.56 -2.09
C ALA A 77 0.79 14.20 -1.47
N LEU A 78 0.64 13.11 -2.22
CA LEU A 78 1.06 11.78 -1.76
C LEU A 78 2.59 11.72 -1.61
N ALA A 79 3.33 12.33 -2.55
CA ALA A 79 4.79 12.32 -2.57
C ALA A 79 5.43 13.03 -1.37
N GLU A 80 4.70 13.95 -0.72
CA GLU A 80 5.14 14.68 0.48
C GLU A 80 4.88 13.90 1.79
N GLN A 81 4.24 12.72 1.74
CA GLN A 81 3.91 11.98 2.95
C GLN A 81 5.15 11.41 3.65
N ARG A 82 5.13 11.50 4.99
CA ARG A 82 6.08 10.76 5.84
C ARG A 82 5.50 9.39 6.16
N VAL A 83 6.20 8.33 5.75
CA VAL A 83 5.70 6.96 5.83
C VAL A 83 6.54 6.14 6.81
N TYR A 84 5.88 5.46 7.73
CA TYR A 84 6.46 4.49 8.65
C TYR A 84 5.83 3.11 8.38
N LEU A 85 6.67 2.12 8.11
CA LEU A 85 6.25 0.74 7.85
C LEU A 85 6.88 -0.19 8.89
N TRP A 86 6.11 -1.16 9.37
CA TRP A 86 6.60 -2.12 10.35
C TRP A 86 5.92 -3.47 10.20
N HIS A 87 6.71 -4.53 10.34
CA HIS A 87 6.23 -5.90 10.29
C HIS A 87 7.00 -6.77 11.29
N GLY A 88 6.30 -7.73 11.92
CA GLY A 88 6.93 -8.70 12.80
C GLY A 88 7.46 -9.90 12.03
N GLU A 89 8.73 -10.27 12.21
CA GLU A 89 9.37 -11.35 11.44
C GLU A 89 8.68 -12.73 11.54
N ASN A 90 7.89 -12.96 12.59
CA ASN A 90 7.17 -14.22 12.85
C ASN A 90 5.64 -14.07 12.68
N ASP A 91 5.17 -13.16 11.83
CA ASP A 91 3.75 -13.05 11.49
C ASP A 91 3.31 -14.21 10.57
N ASP A 92 2.39 -15.03 11.07
CA ASP A 92 1.81 -16.19 10.42
C ASP A 92 0.42 -15.91 9.80
N VAL A 93 -0.03 -14.65 9.83
CA VAL A 93 -1.28 -14.17 9.24
C VAL A 93 -1.02 -13.38 7.95
N ILE A 94 -0.08 -12.44 7.99
CA ILE A 94 0.34 -11.62 6.84
C ILE A 94 1.81 -11.94 6.58
N ASP A 95 2.12 -12.38 5.36
CA ASP A 95 3.49 -12.67 4.95
C ASP A 95 4.37 -11.40 5.03
N PRO A 96 5.50 -11.43 5.77
CA PRO A 96 6.38 -10.26 5.93
C PRO A 96 6.89 -9.65 4.62
N ARG A 97 7.00 -10.45 3.56
CA ARG A 97 7.40 -9.98 2.22
C ARG A 97 6.39 -8.98 1.63
N LEU A 98 5.16 -8.94 2.12
CA LEU A 98 4.16 -7.95 1.70
C LEU A 98 4.51 -6.55 2.21
N GLU A 99 5.06 -6.41 3.41
CA GLU A 99 5.48 -5.10 3.91
C GLU A 99 6.72 -4.60 3.16
N GLU A 100 7.64 -5.49 2.79
CA GLU A 100 8.78 -5.16 1.93
C GLU A 100 8.32 -4.62 0.56
N LEU A 101 7.31 -5.27 -0.02
CA LEU A 101 6.71 -4.88 -1.29
C LEU A 101 5.91 -3.57 -1.18
N LEU A 102 5.25 -3.33 -0.04
CA LEU A 102 4.63 -2.04 0.28
C LEU A 102 5.70 -0.93 0.38
N ALA A 103 6.85 -1.22 0.97
CA ALA A 103 7.97 -0.29 1.05
C ALA A 103 8.54 0.05 -0.32
N GLU A 104 8.63 -0.92 -1.23
CA GLU A 104 9.00 -0.68 -2.63
C GLU A 104 7.96 0.21 -3.32
N GLN A 105 6.67 -0.10 -3.19
CA GLN A 105 5.60 0.72 -3.77
C GLN A 105 5.63 2.18 -3.29
N TYR A 106 5.85 2.42 -2.00
CA TYR A 106 5.94 3.78 -1.47
C TYR A 106 7.23 4.49 -1.85
N ARG A 107 8.36 3.79 -2.02
CA ARG A 107 9.59 4.40 -2.54
C ARG A 107 9.39 4.98 -3.95
N ASP A 108 8.56 4.35 -4.78
CA ASP A 108 8.23 4.86 -6.12
C ASP A 108 7.29 6.08 -6.08
N TRP A 109 6.55 6.28 -4.98
CA TRP A 109 5.56 7.37 -4.85
C TRP A 109 6.09 8.59 -4.10
N LEU A 110 7.00 8.39 -3.16
CA LEU A 110 7.54 9.47 -2.32
C LEU A 110 8.63 10.24 -3.06
N ALA A 111 8.70 11.54 -2.78
CA ALA A 111 9.86 12.32 -3.18
C ALA A 111 11.11 11.86 -2.40
N ASP A 112 12.28 11.92 -3.02
CA ASP A 112 13.55 11.62 -2.34
C ASP A 112 13.70 12.51 -1.10
N SER A 113 13.95 11.89 0.05
CA SER A 113 14.06 12.58 1.34
C SER A 113 15.38 13.33 1.55
N GLU A 114 16.14 13.60 0.48
CA GLU A 114 17.38 14.39 0.51
C GLU A 114 17.23 15.70 -0.29
N ALA A 115 16.54 16.67 0.32
CA ALA A 115 16.59 18.09 -0.04
C ALA A 115 16.56 18.96 1.22
#